data_AF-A0A016UK65-F1
#
_entry.id   AF-A0A016UK65-F1
#
_cell.length_a   1.000
_cell.length_b   1.000
_cell.length_c   1.000
_cell.angle_alpha   90.00
_cell.angle_beta   90.00
_cell.angle_gamma   90.00
#
_symmetry.space_group_name_H-M   'P 1'
#
loop_
_entity.id
_entity.type
_entity.pdbx_description
1 polymer ?
#
loop_
_entity_poly.entity_id
_entity_poly.type
_entity_poly.pdbx_seq_one_letter_code
_entity_poly.pdbx_strand_id
1 'polypeptide(L)'
;MVLSPNPMLRSDSRNDDNHCGTGDHNNNNDNNNSSCNYNNDDSPGHHDDCSHHNDDSRTSCCPALMQTLTSSEFPDGLMTFFYNNDTCRTMVTAVCSQTDPAFDLYAAIVANGQFFLDYGPNNISFPGTCNTTLQRWEMGTPPLIINTIECRLTNPPSGG
;
A
#
# COMPACT_ATOMS: atom_id res chain seq x y z
N MET A 1 -50.01 -16.64 -11.99
CA MET A 1 -50.32 -17.98 -11.42
C MET A 1 -49.01 -18.70 -11.20
N VAL A 2 -48.85 -19.22 -10.00
CA VAL A 2 -47.75 -20.07 -9.53
C VAL A 2 -47.67 -21.31 -10.42
N LEU A 3 -46.46 -21.86 -10.62
CA LEU A 3 -46.17 -23.29 -10.54
C LEU A 3 -44.65 -23.52 -10.76
N SER A 4 -43.92 -23.67 -9.66
CA SER A 4 -42.90 -24.73 -9.55
C SER A 4 -43.65 -26.01 -9.05
N PRO A 5 -43.05 -27.22 -8.90
CA PRO A 5 -41.68 -27.68 -9.17
C PRO A 5 -41.54 -29.15 -9.70
N ASN A 6 -40.28 -29.60 -9.90
CA ASN A 6 -39.74 -30.98 -9.73
C ASN A 6 -40.06 -32.07 -10.80
N PRO A 7 -39.35 -33.23 -10.87
CA PRO A 7 -38.32 -33.81 -9.98
C PRO A 7 -37.08 -34.49 -10.63
N MET A 8 -36.09 -34.74 -9.76
CA MET A 8 -35.17 -35.89 -9.61
C MET A 8 -34.90 -36.89 -10.76
N LEU A 9 -33.62 -37.28 -10.90
CA LEU A 9 -33.07 -38.64 -10.62
C LEU A 9 -31.54 -38.65 -10.89
N ARG A 10 -30.69 -38.87 -9.87
CA ARG A 10 -29.89 -40.10 -9.60
C ARG A 10 -29.04 -40.58 -10.79
N SER A 11 -27.72 -40.40 -10.75
CA SER A 11 -26.70 -41.32 -10.18
C SER A 11 -26.01 -42.08 -11.31
N ASP A 12 -24.70 -41.89 -11.51
CA ASP A 12 -23.73 -42.98 -11.47
C ASP A 12 -22.27 -42.50 -11.61
N SER A 13 -21.43 -43.26 -10.93
CA SER A 13 -20.01 -43.12 -10.65
C SER A 13 -19.13 -43.72 -11.77
N ARG A 14 -17.92 -43.18 -11.96
CA ARG A 14 -16.63 -43.78 -12.44
C ARG A 14 -15.71 -42.62 -12.89
N ASN A 15 -14.74 -42.20 -12.09
CA ASN A 15 -13.37 -42.73 -11.92
C ASN A 15 -12.51 -42.70 -13.20
N ASP A 16 -11.25 -42.26 -12.99
CA ASP A 16 -10.06 -42.36 -13.85
C ASP A 16 -9.71 -41.12 -14.72
N ASP A 17 -8.76 -40.31 -14.25
CA ASP A 17 -7.41 -40.19 -14.86
C ASP A 17 -6.67 -38.90 -14.46
N ASN A 18 -5.74 -39.05 -13.51
CA ASN A 18 -4.67 -38.11 -13.20
C ASN A 18 -3.60 -38.16 -14.30
N HIS A 19 -3.24 -37.02 -14.89
CA HIS A 19 -2.00 -36.83 -15.64
C HIS A 19 -1.52 -35.37 -15.55
N CYS A 20 -0.58 -35.08 -14.66
CA CYS A 20 0.36 -33.98 -14.87
C CYS A 20 1.74 -34.59 -15.06
N GLY A 21 2.20 -34.54 -16.31
CA GLY A 21 3.43 -35.18 -16.77
C GLY A 21 4.70 -34.55 -16.20
N THR A 22 5.63 -35.43 -15.87
CA THR A 22 7.06 -35.19 -15.66
C THR A 22 7.75 -34.89 -17.00
N GLY A 23 8.59 -33.86 -17.00
CA GLY A 23 9.58 -33.59 -18.03
C GLY A 23 10.94 -33.28 -17.39
N ASP A 24 11.80 -34.30 -17.34
CA ASP A 24 13.16 -34.24 -16.80
C ASP A 24 14.16 -33.60 -17.80
N HIS A 25 15.08 -32.74 -17.32
CA HIS A 25 16.56 -32.93 -17.31
C HIS A 25 17.38 -31.62 -17.26
N ASN A 26 18.26 -31.59 -16.24
CA ASN A 26 19.63 -31.06 -16.17
C ASN A 26 19.95 -29.56 -15.88
N ASN A 27 20.30 -29.33 -14.60
CA ASN A 27 21.67 -29.08 -14.10
C ASN A 27 22.21 -27.63 -14.03
N ASN A 28 22.13 -26.99 -12.85
CA ASN A 28 23.30 -26.69 -11.99
C ASN A 28 22.90 -25.91 -10.72
N ASN A 29 23.00 -26.61 -9.59
CA ASN A 29 23.52 -26.16 -8.29
C ASN A 29 23.25 -24.70 -7.83
N ASP A 30 22.32 -24.53 -6.89
CA ASP A 30 22.59 -23.83 -5.63
C ASP A 30 21.63 -24.33 -4.53
N ASN A 31 22.24 -24.87 -3.47
CA ASN A 31 21.59 -25.39 -2.28
C ASN A 31 20.75 -24.32 -1.57
N ASN A 32 19.44 -24.49 -1.54
CA ASN A 32 18.68 -24.12 -0.35
C ASN A 32 17.67 -25.21 -0.01
N ASN A 33 17.96 -25.89 1.09
CA ASN A 33 17.24 -27.00 1.65
C ASN A 33 15.82 -26.59 2.05
N SER A 34 14.85 -26.76 1.15
CA SER A 34 13.44 -26.88 1.52
C SER A 34 13.06 -28.34 1.38
N SER A 35 13.40 -29.13 2.40
CA SER A 35 12.97 -30.52 2.52
C SER A 35 11.44 -30.57 2.63
N CYS A 36 10.74 -30.81 1.52
CA CYS A 36 9.41 -31.40 1.59
C CYS A 36 9.59 -32.86 2.02
N ASN A 37 9.58 -33.08 3.33
CA ASN A 37 9.67 -34.40 3.92
C ASN A 37 8.35 -35.15 3.65
N TYR A 38 8.31 -35.95 2.59
CA TYR A 38 7.21 -36.88 2.35
C TYR A 38 7.33 -38.04 3.35
N ASN A 39 6.76 -37.85 4.54
CA ASN A 39 6.48 -38.96 5.44
C ASN A 39 5.18 -39.61 4.96
N ASN A 40 5.31 -40.77 4.31
CA ASN A 40 4.17 -41.65 4.03
C ASN A 40 3.70 -42.26 5.35
N ASP A 41 2.60 -41.76 5.92
CA ASP A 41 1.83 -42.48 6.93
C ASP A 41 0.31 -42.30 6.65
N ASP A 42 -0.33 -43.42 6.35
CA ASP A 42 -1.76 -43.58 6.05
C ASP A 42 -2.65 -43.07 7.20
N SER A 43 -3.40 -41.99 6.97
CA SER A 43 -4.66 -41.71 7.70
C SER A 43 -5.56 -40.73 6.92
N PRO A 44 -6.82 -41.08 6.63
CA PRO A 44 -7.71 -40.23 5.84
C PRO A 44 -8.44 -39.23 6.73
N GLY A 45 -8.21 -37.92 6.53
CA GLY A 45 -9.09 -36.91 7.11
C GLY A 45 -8.45 -35.63 7.63
N HIS A 46 -7.40 -35.13 7.00
CA HIS A 46 -7.02 -33.73 7.23
C HIS A 46 -6.79 -33.05 5.88
N HIS A 47 -7.57 -32.00 5.62
CA HIS A 47 -7.32 -31.09 4.52
C HIS A 47 -5.92 -30.53 4.72
N ASP A 48 -5.00 -30.90 3.84
CA ASP A 48 -3.71 -30.23 3.70
C ASP A 48 -3.99 -28.81 3.20
N ASP A 49 -4.16 -27.90 4.16
CA ASP A 49 -4.02 -26.48 3.93
C ASP A 49 -2.54 -26.28 3.59
N CYS A 50 -2.22 -26.42 2.30
CA CYS A 50 -1.02 -25.84 1.72
C CYS A 50 -1.11 -24.34 1.95
N SER A 51 -0.78 -23.93 3.17
CA SER A 51 -0.38 -22.58 3.48
C SER A 51 0.79 -22.32 2.56
N HIS A 52 0.48 -21.73 1.41
CA HIS A 52 1.30 -20.69 0.87
C HIS A 52 1.58 -19.73 2.04
N HIS A 53 2.65 -20.01 2.79
CA HIS A 53 3.59 -18.98 3.12
C HIS A 53 4.01 -18.37 1.78
N ASN A 54 3.13 -17.51 1.24
CA ASN A 54 3.59 -16.21 0.81
C ASN A 54 4.21 -15.64 2.07
N ASP A 55 5.48 -15.98 2.27
CA ASP A 55 6.42 -15.18 3.00
C ASP A 55 6.29 -13.81 2.33
N ASP A 56 5.36 -13.02 2.86
CA ASP A 56 5.39 -11.58 2.87
C ASP A 56 6.78 -11.25 3.37
N SER A 57 7.69 -11.17 2.42
CA SER A 57 9.11 -10.97 2.58
C SER A 57 9.33 -9.58 3.14
N ARG A 58 8.94 -9.35 4.41
CA ARG A 58 9.13 -8.14 5.22
C ARG A 58 9.34 -6.92 4.33
N THR A 59 8.36 -6.59 3.48
CA THR A 59 8.62 -5.54 2.50
C THR A 59 8.65 -4.26 3.31
N SER A 60 9.89 -3.82 3.50
CA SER A 60 10.37 -2.73 4.32
C SER A 60 9.97 -1.43 3.64
N CYS A 61 8.68 -1.26 3.36
CA CYS A 61 8.09 -0.25 2.49
C CYS A 61 6.97 0.44 3.25
N CYS A 62 6.68 1.68 2.88
CA CYS A 62 5.64 2.46 3.51
C CYS A 62 4.32 2.39 2.71
N PRO A 63 3.17 2.53 3.40
CA PRO A 63 1.88 2.68 2.72
C PRO A 63 1.83 4.00 1.93
N ALA A 64 0.89 4.11 1.00
CA ALA A 64 0.62 5.40 0.36
C ALA A 64 0.12 6.41 1.41
N LEU A 65 0.64 7.64 1.36
CA LEU A 65 0.11 8.78 2.08
C LEU A 65 -1.24 9.19 1.51
N MET A 66 -2.07 9.72 2.40
CA MET A 66 -3.34 10.35 2.08
C MET A 66 -3.37 11.72 2.74
N GLN A 67 -3.86 12.72 2.02
CA GLN A 67 -4.09 14.03 2.60
C GLN A 67 -5.16 13.94 3.68
N THR A 68 -4.91 14.59 4.80
CA THR A 68 -5.92 14.89 5.81
C THR A 68 -6.52 16.25 5.49
N LEU A 69 -7.85 16.32 5.36
CA LEU A 69 -8.57 17.57 5.16
C LEU A 69 -8.75 18.29 6.49
N THR A 70 -8.68 19.61 6.47
CA THR A 70 -8.78 20.45 7.66
C THR A 70 -10.06 21.26 7.65
N SER A 71 -10.65 21.49 8.83
CA SER A 71 -11.72 22.46 9.00
C SER A 71 -11.11 23.84 9.25
N SER A 72 -10.57 24.44 8.19
CA SER A 72 -9.94 25.76 8.21
C SER A 72 -10.86 26.83 7.60
N GLU A 73 -10.58 28.11 7.87
CA GLU A 73 -11.32 29.23 7.25
C GLU A 73 -11.11 29.29 5.72
N PHE A 74 -9.96 28.79 5.25
CA PHE A 74 -9.68 28.59 3.83
C PHE A 74 -9.86 27.12 3.44
N PRO A 75 -10.26 26.83 2.20
CA PRO A 75 -10.28 25.46 1.71
C PRO A 75 -8.87 24.87 1.73
N ASP A 76 -8.78 23.54 1.89
CA ASP A 76 -7.51 22.84 1.69
C ASP A 76 -7.07 22.95 0.22
N GLY A 77 -5.75 22.98 0.02
CA GLY A 77 -5.18 22.86 -1.32
C GLY A 77 -5.22 21.42 -1.82
N LEU A 78 -4.78 21.24 -3.05
CA LEU A 78 -4.64 19.93 -3.67
C LEU A 78 -3.28 19.33 -3.30
N MET A 79 -3.29 18.24 -2.55
CA MET A 79 -2.09 17.45 -2.27
C MET A 79 -1.95 16.29 -3.27
N THR A 80 -0.75 16.14 -3.81
CA THR A 80 -0.37 15.00 -4.68
C THR A 80 0.91 14.37 -4.14
N PHE A 81 1.02 13.04 -4.22
CA PHE A 81 2.19 12.31 -3.75
C PHE A 81 2.88 11.58 -4.89
N PHE A 82 4.17 11.83 -5.08
CA PHE A 82 5.00 11.15 -6.06
C PHE A 82 5.93 10.17 -5.34
N TYR A 83 5.79 8.88 -5.62
CA TYR A 83 6.64 7.84 -5.05
C TYR A 83 7.75 7.45 -6.01
N ASN A 84 8.86 6.97 -5.46
CA ASN A 84 9.94 6.40 -6.27
C ASN A 84 9.58 5.03 -6.87
N ASN A 85 8.66 4.29 -6.24
CA ASN A 85 8.17 2.99 -6.69
C ASN A 85 6.77 2.74 -6.11
N ASP A 86 5.81 2.37 -6.96
CA ASP A 86 4.41 2.18 -6.55
C ASP A 86 4.15 0.90 -5.76
N THR A 87 5.01 -0.11 -5.89
CA THR A 87 4.93 -1.40 -5.20
C THR A 87 5.64 -1.36 -3.85
N CYS A 88 6.85 -0.80 -3.79
CA CYS A 88 7.63 -0.64 -2.55
C CYS A 88 8.13 0.80 -2.40
N ARG A 89 7.33 1.62 -1.71
CA ARG A 89 7.60 3.05 -1.51
C ARG A 89 8.66 3.24 -0.43
N THR A 90 9.79 3.84 -0.80
CA THR A 90 10.86 4.21 0.16
C THR A 90 11.14 5.71 0.19
N MET A 91 10.76 6.43 -0.86
CA MET A 91 10.79 7.89 -0.93
C MET A 91 9.47 8.41 -1.46
N VAL A 92 9.07 9.59 -0.99
CA VAL A 92 7.91 10.33 -1.47
C VAL A 92 8.25 11.81 -1.61
N THR A 93 7.69 12.46 -2.62
CA THR A 93 7.61 13.92 -2.68
C THR A 93 6.15 14.30 -2.53
N ALA A 94 5.81 14.98 -1.43
CA ALA A 94 4.48 15.56 -1.22
C ALA A 94 4.44 16.93 -1.88
N VAL A 95 3.47 17.16 -2.75
CA VAL A 95 3.30 18.41 -3.49
C VAL A 95 1.95 19.00 -3.10
N CYS A 96 1.97 20.22 -2.57
CA CYS A 96 0.78 20.97 -2.18
C CYS A 96 0.60 22.15 -3.14
N SER A 97 -0.57 22.21 -3.78
CA SER A 97 -0.91 23.25 -4.75
C SER A 97 -2.15 24.01 -4.32
N GLN A 98 -2.19 25.31 -4.56
CA GLN A 98 -3.44 26.06 -4.50
C GLN A 98 -4.37 25.59 -5.62
N THR A 99 -5.67 25.60 -5.35
CA THR A 99 -6.70 25.22 -6.33
C THR A 99 -7.14 26.37 -7.22
N ASP A 100 -6.99 27.61 -6.76
CA ASP A 100 -7.37 28.81 -7.51
C ASP A 100 -6.33 29.93 -7.35
N PRO A 101 -5.58 30.27 -8.43
CA PRO A 101 -4.57 31.32 -8.40
C PRO A 101 -5.11 32.74 -8.30
N ALA A 102 -6.42 32.96 -8.41
CA ALA A 102 -7.00 34.30 -8.30
C ALA A 102 -6.96 34.87 -6.87
N PHE A 103 -6.73 34.03 -5.86
CA PHE A 103 -6.80 34.42 -4.45
C PHE A 103 -5.43 34.74 -3.82
N ASP A 104 -4.32 34.69 -4.57
CA ASP A 104 -2.96 34.96 -4.08
C ASP A 104 -2.64 34.30 -2.72
N LEU A 105 -3.13 33.07 -2.52
CA LEU A 105 -2.94 32.31 -1.28
C LEU A 105 -1.60 31.59 -1.28
N TYR A 106 -1.07 31.38 -0.08
CA TYR A 106 0.10 30.53 0.13
C TYR A 106 -0.38 29.11 0.43
N ALA A 107 0.29 28.15 -0.21
CA ALA A 107 0.16 26.74 0.09
C ALA A 107 1.14 26.38 1.21
N ALA A 108 0.70 25.57 2.17
CA ALA A 108 1.51 25.09 3.28
C ALA A 108 1.36 23.57 3.46
N ILE A 109 2.48 22.86 3.54
CA ILE A 109 2.50 21.44 3.89
C ILE A 109 2.67 21.35 5.41
N VAL A 110 1.63 20.85 6.09
CA VAL A 110 1.60 20.72 7.54
C VAL A 110 1.53 19.25 7.93
N ALA A 111 2.45 18.80 8.78
CA ALA A 111 2.49 17.46 9.34
C ALA A 111 1.87 17.45 10.75
N ASN A 112 1.14 16.39 11.06
CA ASN A 112 0.54 16.12 12.38
C ASN A 112 -0.26 17.32 12.94
N GLY A 113 -0.93 18.06 12.06
CA GLY A 113 -1.78 19.21 12.40
C GLY A 113 -1.06 20.48 12.87
N GLN A 114 0.27 20.47 13.04
CA GLN A 114 0.98 21.56 13.72
C GLN A 114 2.39 21.88 13.18
N PHE A 115 3.06 20.93 12.53
CA PHE A 115 4.45 21.13 12.08
C PHE A 115 4.47 21.57 10.62
N PHE A 116 4.84 22.81 10.37
CA PHE A 116 5.04 23.31 9.02
C PHE A 116 6.33 22.74 8.44
N LEU A 117 6.20 21.95 7.37
CA LEU A 117 7.34 21.41 6.64
C LEU A 117 7.85 22.41 5.59
N ASP A 118 6.92 23.04 4.87
CA ASP A 118 7.20 24.09 3.89
C ASP A 118 5.95 24.97 3.67
N TYR A 119 6.15 26.19 3.20
CA TYR A 119 5.08 27.12 2.83
C TYR A 119 5.56 28.11 1.75
N GLY A 120 4.68 28.44 0.81
CA GLY A 120 5.05 29.34 -0.29
C GLY A 120 3.91 29.58 -1.29
N PRO A 121 4.17 30.42 -2.31
CA PRO A 121 3.16 30.76 -3.31
C PRO A 121 2.89 29.60 -4.28
N ASN A 122 1.63 29.45 -4.70
CA ASN A 122 1.15 28.56 -5.76
C ASN A 122 1.34 27.05 -5.53
N ASN A 123 2.59 26.59 -5.49
CA ASN A 123 2.96 25.18 -5.42
C ASN A 123 4.25 25.03 -4.61
N ILE A 124 4.22 24.12 -3.64
CA ILE A 124 5.38 23.75 -2.84
C ILE A 124 5.50 22.24 -2.80
N SER A 125 6.72 21.76 -2.54
CA SER A 125 6.99 20.33 -2.47
C SER A 125 7.95 20.01 -1.33
N PHE A 126 7.68 18.93 -0.60
CA PHE A 126 8.53 18.50 0.49
C PHE A 126 8.86 17.00 0.38
N PRO A 127 10.14 16.60 0.52
CA PRO A 127 10.54 15.20 0.45
C PRO A 127 10.29 14.45 1.76
N GLY A 128 10.03 13.16 1.66
CA GLY A 128 9.92 12.23 2.78
C GLY A 128 10.59 10.90 2.51
N THR A 129 11.06 10.27 3.58
CA THR A 129 11.72 8.97 3.55
C THR A 129 10.92 7.98 4.37
N CYS A 130 10.83 6.73 3.90
CA CYS A 130 10.20 5.67 4.66
C CYS A 130 11.15 5.17 5.76
N ASN A 131 10.73 5.25 7.02
CA ASN A 131 11.30 4.43 8.08
C ASN A 131 10.78 3.02 7.90
N THR A 132 11.61 2.17 7.31
CA THR A 132 11.21 0.83 6.90
C THR A 132 11.05 -0.15 8.06
N THR A 133 11.65 0.16 9.21
CA THR A 133 11.49 -0.63 10.44
C THR A 133 10.13 -0.38 11.09
N LEU A 134 9.66 0.87 11.07
CA LEU A 134 8.35 1.24 11.60
C LEU A 134 7.24 1.19 10.54
N GLN A 135 7.61 1.09 9.25
CA GLN A 135 6.72 1.25 8.09
C GLN A 135 5.96 2.58 8.14
N ARG A 136 6.65 3.66 8.52
CA ARG A 136 6.08 5.01 8.64
C ARG A 136 6.91 6.04 7.89
N TRP A 137 6.25 7.06 7.37
CA TRP A 137 6.94 8.17 6.72
C TRP A 137 7.59 9.10 7.74
N GLU A 138 8.80 9.55 7.39
CA GLU A 138 9.55 10.57 8.11
C GLU A 138 9.79 11.76 7.18
N MET A 139 9.55 12.97 7.70
CA MET A 139 9.80 14.22 6.98
C MET A 139 10.37 15.27 7.93
N GLY A 140 11.09 16.25 7.39
CA GLY A 140 11.62 17.38 8.16
C GLY A 140 13.00 17.12 8.75
N THR A 141 13.55 18.16 9.35
CA THR A 141 14.81 18.11 10.10
C THR A 141 14.61 18.84 11.43
N PRO A 142 14.61 18.15 12.59
CA PRO A 142 14.79 16.71 12.76
C PRO A 142 13.64 15.87 12.15
N PRO A 143 13.86 14.58 11.84
CA PRO A 143 12.84 13.72 11.24
C PRO A 143 11.62 13.56 12.14
N LEU A 144 10.43 13.83 11.59
CA LEU A 144 9.14 13.68 12.25
C LEU A 144 8.38 12.49 11.66
N ILE A 145 7.89 11.60 12.52
CA ILE A 145 6.97 10.54 12.09
C ILE A 145 5.64 11.16 11.65
N ILE A 146 5.19 10.83 10.45
CA ILE A 146 3.94 11.36 9.87
C ILE A 146 2.75 10.48 10.26
N ASN A 147 1.77 11.10 10.94
CA ASN A 147 0.45 10.55 11.24
C ASN A 147 -0.60 11.17 10.31
N THR A 148 -0.58 12.49 10.19
CA THR A 148 -1.41 13.26 9.25
C THR A 148 -0.50 14.15 8.42
N ILE A 149 -0.92 14.41 7.18
CA ILE A 149 -0.27 15.39 6.31
C ILE A 149 -1.36 16.18 5.59
N GLU A 150 -1.22 17.50 5.61
CA GLU A 150 -2.27 18.45 5.24
C GLU A 150 -1.69 19.45 4.25
N CYS A 151 -2.51 19.89 3.30
CA CYS A 151 -2.20 20.96 2.37
C CYS A 151 -3.12 22.13 2.72
N ARG A 152 -2.64 23.06 3.53
CA ARG A 152 -3.44 24.20 4.02
C ARG A 152 -3.20 25.40 3.12
N LEU A 153 -4.27 26.13 2.80
CA LEU A 153 -4.15 27.44 2.16
C LEU A 153 -4.25 28.53 3.23
N THR A 154 -3.42 29.56 3.12
CA THR A 154 -3.40 30.69 4.05
C THR A 154 -3.09 31.97 3.31
N ASN A 155 -3.50 33.10 3.88
CA ASN A 155 -3.03 34.40 3.41
C ASN A 155 -1.50 34.47 3.49
N PRO A 156 -0.85 35.17 2.54
CA PRO A 156 0.56 35.52 2.65
C PRO A 156 0.84 36.23 3.98
N PRO A 157 2.05 36.12 4.56
CA PRO A 157 2.45 36.96 5.66
C PRO A 157 2.24 38.42 5.26
N SER A 158 1.41 39.16 6.01
CA SER A 158 1.26 40.59 5.80
C SER A 158 2.58 41.26 6.19
N GLY A 159 3.41 41.56 5.19
CA GLY A 159 4.67 42.27 5.40
C GLY A 159 4.39 43.63 6.05
N GLY A 160 5.03 43.87 7.20
CA GLY A 160 5.14 45.17 7.83
C GLY A 160 6.25 46.02 7.22
#